data_AF-R6PFU4-F1
#
_entry.id   AF-R6PFU4-F1
#
_cell.length_a   1.000
_cell.length_b   1.000
_cell.length_c   1.000
_cell.angle_alpha   90.00
_cell.angle_beta   90.00
_cell.angle_gamma   90.00
#
_symmetry.space_group_name_H-M   'P 1'
#
loop_
_entity.id
_entity.type
_entity.pdbx_description
1 polymer ?
#
loop_
_entity_poly.entity_id
_entity_poly.type
_entity_poly.pdbx_seq_one_letter_code
_entity_poly.pdbx_strand_id
1 'polypeptide(L)'
;MSGANNSPLSALLKGVLTSFILTFIVFTVYAILLTYTSLQENNVNVVMLVSTAISCILCGFITGRKASSKGILWGTLSGFIYISIMLLISISTVGSFSFSPKMLISIGLALCCGALGGVIGINTNK
;
A
#
# COMPACT_ATOMS: atom_id res chain seq x y z
N MET A 1 -5.01 -28.57 -8.24
CA MET A 1 -5.08 -27.60 -7.13
C MET A 1 -5.93 -26.41 -7.59
N SER A 2 -7.08 -26.25 -6.93
CA SER A 2 -8.32 -25.64 -7.43
C SER A 2 -8.34 -24.11 -7.39
N GLY A 3 -8.96 -23.47 -8.40
CA GLY A 3 -9.83 -22.31 -8.18
C GLY A 3 -9.27 -20.90 -8.34
N ALA A 4 -8.51 -20.60 -9.40
CA ALA A 4 -8.25 -19.19 -9.79
C ALA A 4 -9.47 -18.62 -10.53
N ASN A 5 -10.58 -18.44 -9.81
CA ASN A 5 -11.76 -17.77 -10.33
C ASN A 5 -11.38 -16.32 -10.67
N ASN A 6 -11.84 -15.84 -11.82
CA ASN A 6 -11.53 -14.52 -12.40
C ASN A 6 -12.20 -13.37 -11.63
N SER A 7 -12.28 -13.46 -10.30
CA SER A 7 -12.94 -12.50 -9.44
C SER A 7 -11.98 -11.39 -9.02
N PRO A 8 -12.49 -10.14 -8.88
CA PRO A 8 -11.71 -9.00 -8.40
C PRO A 8 -11.10 -9.23 -7.00
N LEU A 9 -11.65 -10.18 -6.23
CA LEU A 9 -11.12 -10.57 -4.92
C LEU A 9 -9.73 -11.24 -5.01
N SER A 10 -9.48 -12.10 -6.00
CA SER A 10 -8.15 -12.73 -6.15
C SER A 10 -7.11 -11.72 -6.62
N ALA A 11 -7.54 -10.72 -7.40
CA ALA A 11 -6.70 -9.59 -7.81
C ALA A 11 -6.31 -8.74 -6.61
N LEU A 12 -7.25 -8.49 -5.70
CA LEU A 12 -7.02 -7.74 -4.48
C LEU A 12 -5.97 -8.43 -3.61
N LEU A 13 -6.11 -9.73 -3.37
CA LEU A 13 -5.12 -10.51 -2.63
C LEU A 13 -3.74 -10.42 -3.26
N LYS A 14 -3.65 -10.59 -4.59
CA LYS A 14 -2.37 -10.45 -5.32
C LYS A 14 -1.80 -9.04 -5.21
N GLY A 15 -2.62 -8.01 -5.38
CA GLY A 15 -2.22 -6.61 -5.30
C GLY A 15 -1.67 -6.25 -3.94
N VAL A 16 -2.35 -6.65 -2.87
CA VAL A 16 -1.87 -6.48 -1.49
C VAL A 16 -0.54 -7.19 -1.28
N LEU A 17 -0.43 -8.46 -1.69
CA LEU A 17 0.80 -9.24 -1.54
C LEU A 17 1.99 -8.60 -2.27
N THR A 18 1.81 -8.20 -3.53
CA THR A 18 2.85 -7.52 -4.32
C THR A 18 3.28 -6.20 -3.69
N SER A 19 2.34 -5.44 -3.15
CA SER A 19 2.62 -4.17 -2.48
C SER A 19 3.39 -4.37 -1.19
N PHE A 20 3.09 -5.42 -0.43
CA PHE A 20 3.86 -5.81 0.75
C PHE A 20 5.30 -6.19 0.40
N ILE A 21 5.51 -6.98 -0.66
CA ILE A 21 6.84 -7.34 -1.15
C ILE A 21 7.62 -6.10 -1.55
N LEU A 22 6.99 -5.16 -2.27
CA LEU A 22 7.62 -3.90 -2.64
C LEU A 22 8.01 -3.08 -1.40
N THR A 23 7.09 -2.90 -0.46
CA THR A 23 7.35 -2.17 0.78
C THR A 23 8.52 -2.80 1.55
N PHE A 24 8.58 -4.13 1.60
CA PHE A 24 9.70 -4.84 2.22
C PHE A 24 11.04 -4.51 1.53
N ILE A 25 11.10 -4.60 0.19
CA ILE A 25 12.31 -4.27 -0.58
C ILE A 25 12.73 -2.82 -0.34
N VAL A 26 11.79 -1.86 -0.41
CA VAL A 26 12.07 -0.43 -0.19
C VAL A 26 12.65 -0.20 1.20
N PHE A 27 12.07 -0.81 2.25
CA PHE A 27 12.59 -0.67 3.61
C PHE A 27 13.94 -1.36 3.80
N THR A 28 14.19 -2.51 3.16
CA THR A 28 15.51 -3.15 3.19
C THR A 28 16.58 -2.26 2.56
N VAL A 29 16.31 -1.71 1.38
CA VAL A 29 17.24 -0.76 0.72
C VAL A 29 17.46 0.47 1.59
N TYR A 30 16.39 1.00 2.19
CA TYR A 30 16.49 2.16 3.07
C TYR A 30 17.30 1.88 4.35
N ALA A 31 17.16 0.69 4.95
CA ALA A 31 17.95 0.27 6.10
C ALA A 31 19.45 0.18 5.77
N ILE A 32 19.80 -0.33 4.59
CA ILE A 32 21.18 -0.35 4.10
C ILE A 32 21.70 1.08 3.93
N LEU A 33 20.92 1.96 3.30
CA LEU A 33 21.31 3.38 3.12
C LEU A 33 21.56 4.08 4.45
N LEU A 34 20.70 3.87 5.45
CA LEU A 34 20.90 4.39 6.82
C LEU A 34 22.16 3.83 7.48
N THR A 35 22.52 2.58 7.20
CA THR A 35 23.72 1.94 7.79
C THR A 35 25.02 2.55 7.25
N TYR A 36 25.05 2.89 5.95
CA TYR A 36 26.24 3.40 5.28
C TYR A 36 26.28 4.93 5.12
N THR A 37 25.18 5.62 5.44
CA THR A 37 25.04 7.06 5.26
C THR A 37 24.52 7.69 6.54
N SER A 38 25.04 8.86 6.91
CA SER A 38 24.53 9.69 8.02
C SER A 38 23.23 10.42 7.66
N LEU A 39 22.27 9.72 7.07
CA LEU A 39 20.95 10.30 6.76
C LEU A 39 20.24 10.65 8.07
N GLN A 40 19.78 11.89 8.18
CA GLN A 40 19.00 12.33 9.34
C GLN A 40 17.67 11.58 9.43
N GLU A 41 17.25 11.27 10.66
CA GLU A 41 15.96 10.61 10.96
C GLU A 41 14.74 11.33 10.35
N ASN A 42 14.85 12.65 10.11
CA ASN A 42 13.79 13.41 9.45
C ASN A 42 13.42 12.87 8.06
N ASN A 43 14.39 12.25 7.36
CA ASN A 43 14.17 11.65 6.04
C ASN A 43 13.38 10.34 6.12
N VAL A 44 13.39 9.65 7.26
CA VAL A 44 12.68 8.38 7.47
C VAL A 44 11.18 8.57 7.27
N ASN A 45 10.66 9.69 7.76
CA ASN A 45 9.24 9.99 7.69
C ASN A 45 8.79 10.27 6.24
N VAL A 46 9.64 10.95 5.45
CA VAL A 46 9.38 11.21 4.02
C VAL A 46 9.43 9.90 3.23
N VAL A 47 10.44 9.07 3.46
CA VAL A 47 10.59 7.78 2.77
C VAL A 47 9.41 6.86 3.07
N MET A 48 8.93 6.82 4.32
CA MET A 48 7.75 6.07 4.70
C MET A 48 6.49 6.52 3.94
N LEU A 49 6.26 7.84 3.84
CA LEU A 49 5.10 8.40 3.13
C LEU A 49 5.17 8.11 1.62
N VAL A 50 6.32 8.33 1.00
CA VAL A 50 6.52 8.07 -0.44
C VAL A 50 6.38 6.58 -0.74
N SER A 51 6.99 5.70 0.08
CA SER A 51 6.83 4.25 -0.06
C SER A 51 5.37 3.83 0.07
N THR A 52 4.65 4.37 1.06
CA THR A 52 3.22 4.07 1.25
C THR A 52 2.39 4.49 0.04
N ALA A 53 2.65 5.69 -0.51
CA ALA A 53 1.97 6.19 -1.69
C ALA A 53 2.17 5.27 -2.90
N ILE A 54 3.43 4.93 -3.21
CA ILE A 54 3.79 4.07 -4.35
C ILE A 54 3.19 2.66 -4.19
N SER A 55 3.31 2.07 -3.00
CA SER A 55 2.75 0.76 -2.70
C SER A 55 1.22 0.76 -2.82
N CYS A 56 0.52 1.78 -2.31
CA CYS A 56 -0.93 1.87 -2.45
C CYS A 56 -1.38 2.09 -3.90
N ILE A 57 -0.67 2.92 -4.68
CA ILE A 57 -0.98 3.10 -6.11
C ILE A 57 -0.83 1.76 -6.85
N LEU A 58 0.26 1.02 -6.61
CA LEU A 58 0.48 -0.28 -7.24
C LEU A 58 -0.56 -1.32 -6.80
N CYS A 59 -0.90 -1.35 -5.51
CA CYS A 59 -1.97 -2.20 -4.96
C CYS A 59 -3.30 -1.96 -5.69
N GLY A 60 -3.69 -0.68 -5.76
CA GLY A 60 -4.90 -0.23 -6.42
C GLY A 60 -4.86 -0.53 -7.91
N PHE A 61 -3.73 -0.31 -8.57
CA PHE A 61 -3.56 -0.57 -9.99
C PHE A 61 -3.71 -2.05 -10.34
N ILE A 62 -3.06 -2.95 -9.61
CA ILE A 62 -3.16 -4.40 -9.84
C ILE A 62 -4.60 -4.89 -9.62
N THR A 63 -5.25 -4.41 -8.56
CA THR A 63 -6.64 -4.75 -8.23
C THR A 63 -7.60 -4.21 -9.28
N GLY A 64 -7.45 -2.92 -9.63
CA GLY A 64 -8.24 -2.20 -10.63
C GLY A 64 -8.10 -2.83 -12.02
N ARG A 65 -6.90 -3.24 -12.43
CA ARG A 65 -6.68 -3.85 -13.75
C ARG A 65 -7.49 -5.14 -13.97
N LYS A 66 -7.87 -5.85 -12.92
CA LYS A 66 -8.79 -7.00 -13.01
C LYS A 66 -10.24 -6.65 -12.70
N ALA A 67 -10.49 -5.53 -12.02
CA ALA A 67 -11.83 -5.02 -11.82
C ALA A 67 -12.29 -4.33 -13.11
N SER A 68 -13.19 -4.95 -13.86
CA SER A 68 -13.73 -4.36 -15.11
C SER A 68 -14.54 -3.08 -14.88
N SER A 69 -14.96 -2.79 -13.63
CA SER A 69 -15.75 -1.61 -13.26
C SER A 69 -15.48 -1.14 -11.82
N LYS A 70 -15.82 0.12 -11.53
CA LYS A 70 -15.74 0.80 -10.21
C LYS A 70 -14.32 0.93 -9.61
N GLY A 71 -13.45 1.66 -10.30
CA GLY A 71 -12.01 1.75 -9.98
C GLY A 71 -11.72 2.44 -8.67
N ILE A 72 -12.48 3.48 -8.37
CA ILE A 72 -12.44 4.15 -7.07
C ILE A 72 -12.81 3.16 -5.96
N LEU A 73 -13.88 2.38 -6.13
CA LEU A 73 -14.39 1.49 -5.09
C LEU A 73 -13.39 0.36 -4.79
N TRP A 74 -12.87 -0.32 -5.82
CA TRP A 74 -11.86 -1.37 -5.67
C TRP A 74 -10.50 -0.82 -5.24
N GLY A 75 -10.12 0.35 -5.74
CA GLY A 75 -8.89 1.05 -5.36
C GLY A 75 -8.88 1.45 -3.89
N THR A 76 -9.91 2.15 -3.44
CA THR A 76 -10.08 2.52 -2.02
C THR A 76 -10.14 1.30 -1.13
N LEU A 77 -10.84 0.23 -1.53
CA LEU A 77 -10.90 -1.02 -0.77
C LEU A 77 -9.52 -1.68 -0.65
N SER A 78 -8.73 -1.70 -1.72
CA SER A 78 -7.36 -2.24 -1.70
C SER A 78 -6.42 -1.41 -0.80
N GLY A 79 -6.52 -0.08 -0.86
CA GLY A 79 -5.78 0.83 0.01
C GLY A 79 -6.19 0.69 1.48
N PHE A 80 -7.49 0.52 1.74
CA PHE A 80 -8.04 0.27 3.07
C PHE A 80 -7.52 -1.05 3.66
N ILE A 81 -7.49 -2.12 2.88
CA ILE A 81 -6.97 -3.42 3.34
C ILE A 81 -5.47 -3.33 3.60
N TYR A 82 -4.70 -2.72 2.69
CA TYR A 82 -3.26 -2.52 2.88
C TYR A 82 -2.95 -1.74 4.16
N ILE A 83 -3.58 -0.57 4.36
CA ILE A 83 -3.31 0.27 5.53
C ILE A 83 -3.77 -0.42 6.82
N SER A 84 -4.88 -1.18 6.78
CA SER A 84 -5.35 -1.95 7.95
C SER A 84 -4.32 -2.97 8.41
N ILE A 85 -3.68 -3.69 7.48
CA ILE A 85 -2.62 -4.65 7.80
C ILE A 85 -1.37 -3.91 8.33
N MET A 86 -1.00 -2.79 7.71
CA MET A 86 0.12 -1.97 8.19
C MET A 86 -0.10 -1.40 9.59
N LEU A 87 -1.34 -1.00 9.91
CA LEU A 87 -1.70 -0.55 11.26
C LEU A 87 -1.59 -1.68 12.29
N LEU A 88 -2.06 -2.89 11.95
CA LEU A 88 -1.89 -4.07 12.82
C LEU A 88 -0.41 -4.33 13.12
N ILE A 89 0.45 -4.27 12.09
CA ILE A 89 1.90 -4.41 12.25
C ILE A 89 2.46 -3.31 13.15
N SER A 90 2.08 -2.05 12.91
CA SER A 90 2.54 -0.90 13.69
C SER A 90 2.18 -1.02 15.18
N ILE A 91 0.98 -1.51 15.48
CA ILE A 91 0.53 -1.74 16.86
C ILE A 91 1.37 -2.84 17.51
N SER A 92 1.64 -3.95 16.80
CA SER A 92 2.48 -5.04 17.29
C SER A 92 3.93 -4.59 17.56
N THR A 93 4.47 -3.66 16.78
CA THR A 93 5.85 -3.16 16.94
C THR A 93 5.99 -2.14 18.08
N VAL A 94 5.08 -1.17 18.17
CA VAL A 94 5.17 -0.07 19.15
C VAL A 94 4.55 -0.46 20.50
N GLY A 95 3.69 -1.48 20.53
CA GLY A 95 3.05 -2.00 21.74
C GLY A 95 2.00 -1.06 22.36
N SER A 96 1.83 0.15 21.82
CA SER A 96 0.84 1.12 22.26
C SER A 96 0.18 1.80 21.07
N PHE A 97 -1.15 1.93 21.14
CA PHE A 97 -1.92 2.61 20.12
C PHE A 97 -1.89 4.12 20.40
N SER A 98 -0.92 4.80 19.80
CA SER A 98 -0.82 6.25 19.88
C SER A 98 -1.47 6.89 18.65
N PHE A 99 -2.58 7.59 18.86
CA PHE A 99 -3.21 8.41 17.82
C PHE A 99 -2.29 9.59 17.50
N SER A 100 -1.45 9.43 16.47
CA SER A 100 -0.56 10.47 15.97
C SER A 100 -1.10 11.10 14.69
N PRO A 101 -0.87 12.40 14.43
CA PRO A 101 -1.23 13.06 13.17
C PRO A 101 -0.69 12.32 11.94
N LYS A 102 0.51 11.72 12.08
CA LYS A 102 1.14 10.89 11.05
C LYS A 102 0.28 9.70 10.62
N MET A 103 -0.39 9.04 11.58
CA MET A 103 -1.28 7.91 11.30
C MET A 103 -2.47 8.35 10.45
N LEU A 104 -3.07 9.50 10.78
CA LEU A 104 -4.20 10.07 10.04
C LEU A 104 -3.82 10.42 8.60
N ILE A 105 -2.64 11.03 8.41
CA ILE A 105 -2.08 11.35 7.10
C ILE A 105 -1.85 10.08 6.29
N SER A 106 -1.24 9.04 6.89
CA SER A 106 -0.99 7.76 6.21
C SER A 106 -2.27 7.05 5.78
N ILE A 107 -3.33 7.11 6.60
CA ILE A 107 -4.64 6.56 6.24
C ILE A 107 -5.23 7.32 5.05
N GLY A 108 -5.30 8.65 5.14
CA GLY A 108 -5.82 9.47 4.04
C GLY A 108 -5.04 9.24 2.75
N LEU A 109 -3.71 9.23 2.84
CA LEU A 109 -2.82 8.98 1.72
C LEU A 109 -3.05 7.59 1.11
N ALA A 110 -3.13 6.54 1.92
CA ALA A 110 -3.37 5.17 1.44
C ALA A 110 -4.69 5.02 0.70
N LEU A 111 -5.76 5.66 1.20
CA LEU A 111 -7.07 5.63 0.55
C LEU A 111 -7.06 6.41 -0.76
N CYS A 112 -6.49 7.63 -0.78
CA CYS A 112 -6.39 8.45 -1.99
C CYS A 112 -5.51 7.79 -3.05
N CYS A 113 -4.30 7.33 -2.68
CA CYS A 113 -3.38 6.63 -3.57
C CYS A 113 -3.95 5.31 -4.07
N GLY A 114 -4.64 4.54 -3.20
CA GLY A 114 -5.34 3.32 -3.59
C GLY A 114 -6.46 3.59 -4.60
N ALA A 115 -7.27 4.62 -4.37
CA ALA A 115 -8.32 5.05 -5.29
C ALA A 115 -7.75 5.48 -6.65
N LEU A 116 -6.69 6.29 -6.64
CA LEU A 116 -5.99 6.75 -7.85
C LEU A 116 -5.43 5.55 -8.64
N GLY A 117 -4.71 4.65 -7.96
CA GLY A 117 -4.20 3.42 -8.57
C GLY A 117 -5.32 2.57 -9.16
N GLY A 118 -6.44 2.41 -8.44
CA GLY A 118 -7.62 1.69 -8.90
C GLY A 118 -8.22 2.25 -10.18
N VAL A 119 -8.41 3.56 -10.26
CA VAL A 119 -8.94 4.24 -11.47
C VAL A 119 -8.01 4.02 -12.67
N ILE A 120 -6.70 4.21 -12.48
CA ILE A 120 -5.69 4.01 -13.53
C ILE A 120 -5.68 2.54 -13.98
N GLY A 121 -5.81 1.61 -13.03
CA GLY A 121 -5.85 0.17 -13.27
C GLY A 121 -7.00 -0.24 -14.19
N ILE A 122 -8.23 0.22 -13.90
CA ILE A 122 -9.40 -0.14 -14.73
C ILE A 122 -9.24 0.40 -16.16
N ASN A 123 -8.77 1.64 -16.31
CA ASN A 123 -8.64 2.26 -17.63
C ASN A 123 -7.59 1.55 -18.51
N THR A 124 -6.59 0.92 -17.90
CA THR A 124 -5.55 0.15 -18.61
C THR A 124 -6.04 -1.23 -19.09
N ASN A 125 -7.19 -1.72 -18.61
CA ASN A 125 -7.77 -2.98 -19.08
C ASN A 125 -8.61 -2.81 -20.36
N LYS A 126 -8.91 -1.57 -20.76
CA LYS A 126 -9.68 -1.25 -21.96
C LYS A 126 -8.76 -1.06 -23.16
#